data_AF-A0A833A642-F1
#
_entry.id   AF-A0A833A642-F1
#
_cell.length_a   1.000
_cell.length_b   1.000
_cell.length_c   1.000
_cell.angle_alpha   90.00
_cell.angle_beta   90.00
_cell.angle_gamma   90.00
#
_symmetry.space_group_name_H-M   'P 1'
#
loop_
_entity.id
_entity.type
_entity.pdbx_description
1 polymer ?
#
loop_
_entity_poly.entity_id
_entity_poly.type
_entity_poly.pdbx_seq_one_letter_code
_entity_poly.pdbx_strand_id
1 'polypeptide(L)' 'MRKDLVTQEPVLDVIASTVNKIGYVACANIAGGGAKFPGVVKASVTAYMNTIVVAMGFAEREARKRGWCCCSVC' A
#
# COMPACT_ATOMS: atom_id res chain seq x y z
N MET A 1 -10.48 -9.50 0.27
CA MET A 1 -9.52 -9.31 -0.84
C MET A 1 -8.74 -8.03 -0.56
N ARG A 2 -7.40 -8.05 -0.63
CA ARG A 2 -6.56 -6.86 -0.39
C ARG A 2 -6.84 -5.85 -1.51
N LYS A 3 -7.10 -4.59 -1.16
CA LYS A 3 -7.37 -3.52 -2.11
C LYS A 3 -6.34 -2.40 -1.98
N ASP A 4 -5.96 -1.84 -3.10
CA ASP A 4 -5.29 -0.54 -3.15
C ASP A 4 -6.30 0.53 -2.73
N LEU A 5 -5.95 1.36 -1.75
CA LEU A 5 -6.88 2.35 -1.20
C LEU A 5 -7.20 3.48 -2.18
N VAL A 6 -6.33 3.76 -3.13
CA VAL A 6 -6.52 4.83 -4.11
C VAL A 6 -7.39 4.32 -5.26
N THR A 7 -7.06 3.14 -5.80
CA THR A 7 -7.75 2.63 -7.02
C THR A 7 -8.92 1.72 -6.71
N GLN A 8 -9.02 1.22 -5.48
CA GLN A 8 -9.98 0.20 -5.05
C GLN A 8 -9.84 -1.17 -5.77
N GLU A 9 -8.80 -1.31 -6.59
CA GLU A 9 -8.50 -2.55 -7.32
C GLU A 9 -7.81 -3.57 -6.39
N PRO A 10 -7.98 -4.87 -6.66
CA PRO A 10 -7.22 -5.89 -5.97
C PRO A 10 -5.72 -5.70 -6.18
N VAL A 11 -4.95 -5.83 -5.10
CA VAL A 11 -3.49 -5.66 -5.15
C VAL A 11 -2.79 -6.75 -4.35
N LEU A 12 -1.69 -7.24 -4.91
CA LEU A 12 -0.74 -8.08 -4.18
C LEU A 12 0.36 -7.18 -3.61
N ASP A 13 0.31 -6.97 -2.30
CA ASP A 13 1.36 -6.31 -1.53
C ASP A 13 1.93 -7.30 -0.50
N VAL A 14 3.25 -7.47 -0.50
CA VAL A 14 4.01 -8.44 0.30
C VAL A 14 5.01 -7.76 1.24
N ILE A 15 4.82 -6.47 1.53
CA ILE A 15 5.66 -5.74 2.48
C ILE A 15 5.35 -6.18 3.91
N ALA A 16 6.39 -6.31 4.74
CA ALA A 16 6.30 -6.83 6.11
C ALA A 16 5.25 -6.11 6.97
N SER A 17 5.14 -4.79 6.85
CA SER A 17 4.14 -3.99 7.58
C SER A 17 2.70 -4.39 7.22
N THR A 18 2.43 -4.64 5.94
CA THR A 18 1.15 -5.13 5.44
C THR A 18 0.86 -6.54 5.97
N VAL A 19 1.83 -7.44 5.90
CA VAL A 19 1.69 -8.82 6.38
C VAL A 19 1.40 -8.86 7.89
N ASN A 20 2.11 -8.07 8.69
CA ASN A 20 1.92 -7.99 10.14
C ASN A 20 0.50 -7.53 10.50
N LYS A 21 -0.01 -6.49 9.84
CA LYS A 21 -1.36 -5.96 10.09
C LYS A 21 -2.45 -6.95 9.65
N ILE A 22 -2.23 -7.67 8.55
CA ILE A 22 -3.17 -8.71 8.10
C ILE A 22 -3.18 -9.88 9.11
N GLY A 23 -2.01 -10.31 9.59
CA GLY A 23 -1.91 -11.33 10.63
C GLY A 23 -2.66 -10.96 11.90
N TYR A 24 -2.48 -9.71 12.37
CA TYR A 24 -3.22 -9.19 13.51
C TYR A 24 -4.74 -9.24 13.30
N VAL A 25 -5.23 -8.72 12.16
CA VAL A 25 -6.67 -8.72 11.85
C VAL A 25 -7.22 -10.15 11.77
N ALA A 26 -6.45 -11.08 11.19
CA ALA A 26 -6.84 -12.48 11.12
C ALA A 26 -6.98 -13.10 12.52
N CYS A 27 -5.98 -12.95 13.39
CA CYS A 27 -6.02 -13.45 14.75
C CYS A 27 -7.15 -12.80 15.58
N ALA A 28 -7.32 -11.48 15.47
CA ALA A 28 -8.37 -10.76 16.18
C ALA A 28 -9.77 -11.27 15.81
N ASN A 29 -9.99 -11.60 14.54
CA ASN A 29 -11.27 -12.13 14.07
C ASN A 29 -11.47 -13.61 14.44
N ILE A 30 -10.40 -14.42 14.45
CA ILE A 30 -10.46 -15.80 14.96
C ILE A 30 -10.86 -15.82 16.44
N ALA A 31 -10.38 -14.84 17.23
CA ALA A 31 -10.72 -14.69 18.64
C ALA A 31 -12.14 -14.12 18.89
N GLY A 32 -12.97 -13.97 17.85
CA GLY A 32 -14.34 -13.43 17.97
C GLY A 32 -14.46 -11.91 17.89
N GLY A 33 -13.38 -11.20 17.52
CA GLY A 33 -13.39 -9.77 17.23
C GLY A 33 -14.03 -9.41 15.87
N GLY A 34 -14.06 -8.11 15.57
CA GLY A 34 -14.63 -7.54 14.34
C GLY A 34 -13.69 -6.60 13.58
N ALA A 35 -12.38 -6.90 13.60
CA ALA A 35 -11.36 -6.07 12.96
C ALA A 35 -11.45 -6.14 11.42
N LYS A 36 -11.19 -5.01 10.76
CA LYS A 36 -11.15 -4.91 9.30
C LYS A 36 -9.81 -4.33 8.84
N PHE A 37 -9.22 -4.97 7.83
CA PHE A 37 -8.04 -4.44 7.17
C PHE A 37 -8.47 -3.46 6.06
N PRO A 38 -8.12 -2.17 6.12
CA PRO A 38 -8.64 -1.17 5.20
C PRO A 38 -8.10 -1.34 3.77
N GLY A 39 -6.85 -1.75 3.62
CA GLY A 39 -6.16 -1.81 2.33
C GLY A 39 -4.73 -1.31 2.45
N VAL A 40 -4.10 -1.05 1.31
CA VAL A 40 -2.70 -0.60 1.22
C VAL A 40 -2.54 0.60 0.31
N VAL A 41 -1.44 1.35 0.51
CA VAL A 41 -1.02 2.49 -0.33
C VAL A 41 0.36 2.27 -0.96
N LYS A 42 0.82 1.00 -1.06
CA LYS A 42 2.10 0.61 -1.67
C LYS A 42 3.31 1.43 -1.17
N ALA A 43 3.36 1.70 0.13
CA ALA A 43 4.48 2.43 0.72
C ALA A 43 5.71 1.53 0.82
N SER A 44 6.83 1.95 0.23
CA SER A 44 8.11 1.27 0.30
C SER A 44 9.24 2.23 0.66
N VAL A 45 10.22 1.72 1.39
CA VAL A 45 11.43 2.45 1.79
C VAL A 45 12.61 1.52 1.54
N THR A 46 13.65 2.05 0.91
CA THR A 46 14.90 1.31 0.68
C THR A 46 16.07 2.30 0.76
N ALA A 47 17.20 1.84 1.27
CA ALA A 47 18.42 2.64 1.36
C ALA A 47 19.51 2.03 0.49
N TYR A 48 20.30 2.88 -0.14
CA TYR A 48 21.49 2.50 -0.90
C TYR A 48 22.58 3.54 -0.66
N MET A 49 23.75 3.09 -0.17
CA MET A 49 24.83 3.97 0.29
C MET A 49 24.32 5.01 1.31
N ASN A 50 24.46 6.31 1.01
CA ASN A 50 24.00 7.43 1.84
C ASN A 50 22.65 8.00 1.38
N THR A 51 21.93 7.30 0.49
CA THR A 51 20.67 7.78 -0.08
C THR A 51 19.51 6.90 0.39
N ILE A 52 18.48 7.54 0.90
CA ILE A 52 17.21 6.90 1.27
C ILE A 52 16.20 7.19 0.16
N VAL A 53 15.62 6.14 -0.39
CA VAL A 53 14.56 6.21 -1.40
C VAL A 53 13.25 5.80 -0.73
N VAL A 54 12.28 6.71 -0.74
CA VAL A 54 10.93 6.48 -0.23
C VAL A 54 9.96 6.64 -1.40
N ALA A 55 9.04 5.69 -1.53
CA ALA A 55 7.94 5.78 -2.49
C ALA A 55 6.63 5.41 -1.80
N MET A 56 5.56 6.15 -2.12
CA MET A 56 4.21 5.85 -1.66
C MET A 56 3.20 6.15 -2.77
N GLY A 57 2.15 5.34 -2.87
CA GLY A 57 1.09 5.54 -3.84
C GLY A 57 1.54 5.25 -5.28
N PHE A 58 1.26 6.21 -6.19
CA PHE A 58 1.48 6.07 -7.61
C PHE A 58 2.50 7.08 -8.11
N ALA A 59 3.42 6.62 -8.95
CA ALA A 59 4.26 7.53 -9.70
C ALA A 59 3.43 8.29 -10.74
N GLU A 60 3.85 9.50 -11.12
CA GLU A 60 3.17 10.30 -12.13
C GLU A 60 2.99 9.53 -13.44
N ARG A 61 4.00 8.75 -13.84
CA ARG A 61 3.93 7.87 -15.02
C ARG A 61 2.79 6.85 -14.93
N GLU A 62 2.52 6.30 -13.74
CA GLU A 62 1.43 5.35 -13.52
C GLU A 62 0.07 6.05 -13.49
N ALA A 63 0.00 7.23 -12.87
CA ALA A 63 -1.19 8.08 -12.86
C ALA A 63 -1.62 8.45 -14.30
N ARG A 64 -0.66 8.88 -15.14
CA ARG A 64 -0.91 9.19 -16.56
C ARG A 64 -1.40 7.98 -17.35
N LYS A 65 -0.81 6.79 -17.13
CA LYS A 65 -1.25 5.54 -17.78
C LYS A 65 -2.70 5.17 -17.42
N ARG A 66 -3.16 5.56 -16.24
CA ARG A 66 -4.55 5.37 -15.79
C ARG A 66 -5.50 6.45 -16.31
N GLY A 67 -5.01 7.44 -17.06
CA GLY A 67 -5.79 8.56 -17.58
C GLY A 67 -6.09 9.64 -16.54
N TRP A 68 -5.36 9.69 -15.42
CA TRP A 68 -5.54 10.72 -14.40
C TRP A 68 -4.90 12.04 -14.82
N CYS A 69 -5.58 13.15 -14.54
CA CYS A 69 -4.98 14.48 -14.60
C CYS A 69 -4.04 14.64 -13.39
N CYS A 70 -2.73 14.60 -13.62
CA CYS A 70 -1.72 14.69 -12.57
C CYS A 70 -0.65 15.74 -12.91
N CYS A 71 -0.19 16.45 -11.89
CA CYS A 71 0.94 17.37 -11.96
C CYS A 71 1.96 16.96 -10.90
N SER A 72 3.24 16.85 -11.27
CA SER A 72 4.33 16.77 -10.31
C SER A 72 4.76 18.17 -9.87
N VAL A 73 5.05 18.32 -8.58
CA VAL A 73 5.66 19.52 -8.00
C VAL A 73 6.99 19.11 -7.40
N CYS A 74 8.05 19.86 -7.73
CA CYS A 74 9.42 19.61 -7.30
C CYS A 74 9.74 20.38 -6.00
#